data_AF-A0A9W3BZV3-F1
#
_entry.id   AF-A0A9W3BZV3-F1
#
_cell.length_a   1.000
_cell.length_b   1.000
_cell.length_c   1.000
_cell.angle_alpha   90.00
_cell.angle_beta   90.00
_cell.angle_gamma   90.00
#
_symmetry.space_group_name_H-M   'P 1'
#
loop_
_entity.id
_entity.type
_entity.pdbx_description
1 polymer ?
#
loop_
_entity_poly.entity_id
_entity_poly.type
_entity_poly.pdbx_seq_one_letter_code
_entity_poly.pdbx_strand_id
1 'polypeptide(L)'
;MTCLINLLAIIGSQILVSRLGLGRNPNIWDEPNVFKPERHLAGHVGNSMDVTLMEPEMRYVIFSTGRRGCAGIKIGTSMTIMLLARLLQGFEWTLPNDTSQVELFPADTNLFMAKPLLACAKPRLTPTLYPKIQV
;
A
#
# COMPACT_ATOMS: atom_id res chain seq x y z
N MET A 1 -7.32 -6.48 -25.53
CA MET A 1 -7.36 -7.07 -24.17
C MET A 1 -8.44 -6.35 -23.40
N THR A 2 -9.44 -7.13 -23.05
CA THR A 2 -10.82 -6.80 -22.70
C THR A 2 -10.95 -6.13 -21.34
N CYS A 3 -11.42 -4.89 -21.32
CA CYS A 3 -12.08 -4.33 -20.15
C CYS A 3 -13.56 -4.70 -20.29
N LEU A 4 -14.04 -5.62 -19.44
CA LEU A 4 -15.42 -6.12 -19.35
C LEU A 4 -16.35 -5.03 -18.81
N ILE A 5 -16.48 -3.93 -19.53
CA ILE A 5 -17.49 -2.92 -19.27
C ILE A 5 -18.14 -2.65 -20.62
N ASN A 6 -19.31 -3.24 -20.86
CA ASN A 6 -20.15 -3.02 -22.05
C ASN A 6 -20.71 -1.59 -22.08
N LEU A 7 -19.84 -0.59 -21.99
CA LEU A 7 -20.16 0.83 -22.00
C LEU A 7 -19.47 1.46 -23.19
N LEU A 8 -20.25 2.18 -23.99
CA LEU A 8 -19.75 2.92 -25.14
C LEU A 8 -19.08 4.21 -24.63
N ALA A 9 -17.75 4.28 -24.72
CA ALA A 9 -17.01 5.50 -24.42
C ALA A 9 -16.75 6.28 -25.71
N ILE A 10 -17.18 7.54 -25.76
CA ILE A 10 -16.98 8.42 -26.92
C ILE A 10 -15.51 8.87 -26.96
N ILE A 11 -14.93 8.97 -28.15
CA ILE A 11 -13.57 9.51 -28.35
C ILE A 11 -13.50 10.92 -27.74
N GLY A 12 -12.49 11.17 -26.91
CA GLY A 12 -12.33 12.44 -26.18
C GLY A 12 -12.90 12.43 -24.75
N SER A 13 -13.56 11.34 -24.32
CA SER A 13 -14.04 11.20 -22.94
C SER A 13 -12.88 11.04 -21.95
N GLN A 14 -13.03 11.60 -20.75
CA GLN A 14 -12.13 11.36 -19.62
C GLN A 14 -12.57 10.13 -18.83
N ILE A 15 -11.66 9.19 -18.61
CA ILE A 15 -11.92 7.97 -17.83
C ILE A 15 -11.10 8.06 -16.54
N LEU A 16 -11.79 7.95 -15.41
CA LEU A 16 -11.19 7.91 -14.08
C LEU A 16 -11.36 6.52 -13.47
N VAL A 17 -10.27 5.90 -13.06
CA VAL A 17 -10.26 4.60 -12.39
C VAL A 17 -10.22 4.84 -10.87
N SER A 18 -11.27 4.40 -10.18
CA SER A 18 -11.35 4.53 -8.72
C SER A 18 -10.48 3.47 -8.03
N ARG A 19 -9.34 3.89 -7.47
CA ARG A 19 -8.44 3.02 -6.68
C ARG A 19 -9.12 2.49 -5.42
N LEU A 20 -9.84 3.34 -4.70
CA LEU A 20 -10.59 2.96 -3.50
C LEU A 20 -11.74 2.01 -3.85
N GLY A 21 -12.46 2.27 -4.95
CA GLY A 21 -13.56 1.42 -5.40
C GLY A 21 -13.09 0.01 -5.75
N LEU A 22 -11.96 -0.12 -6.46
CA LEU A 22 -11.37 -1.43 -6.77
C LEU A 22 -10.87 -2.14 -5.51
N GLY A 23 -10.09 -1.44 -4.66
CA GLY A 23 -9.48 -2.03 -3.47
C GLY A 23 -10.47 -2.40 -2.35
N ARG A 24 -11.69 -1.85 -2.37
CA ARG A 24 -12.74 -2.14 -1.37
C ARG A 24 -13.96 -2.84 -1.96
N ASN A 25 -13.87 -3.37 -3.18
CA ASN A 25 -14.99 -4.04 -3.83
C ASN A 25 -15.30 -5.39 -3.15
N PRO A 26 -16.46 -5.56 -2.49
CA PRO A 26 -16.81 -6.80 -1.79
C PRO A 26 -17.05 -7.99 -2.73
N ASN A 27 -17.29 -7.74 -4.03
CA ASN A 27 -17.45 -8.81 -5.02
C ASN A 27 -16.10 -9.46 -5.40
N ILE A 28 -14.98 -8.78 -5.11
CA ILE A 28 -13.62 -9.22 -5.47
C ILE A 28 -12.83 -9.58 -4.21
N TRP A 29 -13.02 -8.83 -3.13
CA TRP A 29 -12.28 -8.99 -1.88
C TRP A 29 -13.19 -9.47 -0.77
N ASP A 30 -12.87 -10.64 -0.23
CA ASP A 30 -13.44 -11.08 1.05
C ASP A 30 -12.97 -10.14 2.17
N GLU A 31 -13.89 -9.68 3.02
CA GLU A 31 -13.65 -8.67 4.07
C GLU A 31 -12.80 -7.47 3.61
N PRO A 32 -13.30 -6.64 2.66
CA PRO A 32 -12.51 -5.62 1.95
C PRO A 32 -11.96 -4.50 2.84
N ASN A 33 -12.53 -4.31 4.03
CA ASN A 33 -12.14 -3.26 4.97
C ASN A 33 -11.15 -3.75 6.04
N VAL A 34 -10.81 -5.04 6.06
CA VAL A 34 -9.87 -5.62 7.03
C VAL A 34 -8.48 -5.68 6.43
N PHE A 35 -7.48 -5.20 7.17
CA PHE A 35 -6.07 -5.32 6.77
C PHE A 35 -5.63 -6.79 6.88
N LYS A 36 -5.48 -7.44 5.72
CA LYS A 36 -5.15 -8.86 5.58
C LYS A 36 -4.09 -9.06 4.50
N PRO A 37 -2.79 -8.79 4.79
CA PRO A 37 -1.72 -8.87 3.78
C PRO A 37 -1.55 -10.27 3.17
N GLU A 38 -1.88 -11.32 3.91
CA GLU A 38 -1.80 -12.72 3.51
C GLU A 38 -2.63 -13.07 2.26
N ARG A 39 -3.67 -12.29 1.95
CA ARG A 39 -4.47 -12.49 0.73
C ARG A 39 -3.69 -12.28 -0.57
N HIS A 40 -2.58 -11.54 -0.50
CA HIS A 40 -1.69 -11.32 -1.63
C HIS A 40 -0.61 -12.41 -1.74
N LEU A 41 -0.58 -13.35 -0.79
CA LEU A 41 0.29 -14.53 -0.82
C LEU A 41 -0.43 -15.75 -1.41
N ALA A 42 -1.77 -15.76 -1.38
CA ALA A 42 -2.60 -16.88 -1.83
C ALA A 42 -2.87 -16.82 -3.35
N GLY A 43 -2.43 -17.85 -4.08
CA GLY A 43 -2.59 -17.95 -5.54
C GLY A 43 -1.45 -18.68 -6.25
N HIS A 44 -0.31 -18.89 -5.59
CA HIS A 44 0.80 -19.67 -6.12
C HIS A 44 0.61 -21.16 -5.82
N VAL A 45 -0.11 -21.85 -6.72
CA VAL A 45 -0.01 -23.31 -6.81
C VAL A 45 1.41 -23.63 -7.25
N GLY A 46 2.29 -23.88 -6.28
CA GLY A 46 3.68 -24.25 -6.47
C GLY A 46 4.67 -23.26 -5.85
N ASN A 47 4.99 -23.45 -4.56
CA ASN A 47 6.22 -23.07 -3.84
C ASN A 47 6.93 -21.71 -4.07
N SER A 48 6.41 -20.78 -4.86
CA SER A 48 6.98 -19.44 -5.04
C SER A 48 6.14 -18.43 -4.28
N MET A 49 6.74 -17.82 -3.25
CA MET A 49 6.19 -16.64 -2.56
C MET A 49 6.42 -15.37 -3.41
N ASP A 50 6.01 -15.38 -4.69
CA ASP A 50 6.29 -14.26 -5.59
C ASP A 50 5.18 -13.21 -5.56
N VAL A 51 5.35 -12.18 -4.72
CA VAL A 51 4.43 -11.04 -4.70
C VAL A 51 4.65 -10.19 -5.94
N THR A 52 3.75 -10.31 -6.92
CA THR A 52 3.80 -9.45 -8.10
C THR A 52 3.26 -8.06 -7.81
N LEU A 53 3.94 -7.03 -8.30
CA LEU A 53 3.50 -5.63 -8.20
C LEU A 53 2.55 -5.22 -9.34
N MET A 54 2.40 -6.11 -10.33
CA MET A 54 1.54 -5.91 -11.49
C MET A 54 0.36 -6.87 -11.42
N GLU A 55 -0.85 -6.32 -11.31
CA GLU A 55 -2.08 -7.12 -11.30
C GLU A 55 -2.72 -7.14 -12.70
N PRO A 56 -2.65 -8.26 -13.43
CA PRO A 56 -3.23 -8.35 -14.77
C PRO A 56 -4.75 -8.24 -14.76
N GLU A 57 -5.40 -8.76 -13.71
CA GLU A 57 -6.86 -8.78 -13.57
C GLU A 57 -7.45 -7.45 -13.06
N MET A 58 -6.61 -6.43 -12.82
CA MET A 58 -7.03 -5.09 -12.39
C MET A 58 -7.92 -5.08 -11.13
N ARG A 59 -7.82 -6.11 -10.28
CA ARG A 59 -8.52 -6.20 -8.98
C ARG A 59 -8.18 -5.02 -8.07
N TYR A 60 -6.99 -4.44 -8.27
CA TYR A 60 -6.54 -3.21 -7.67
C TYR A 60 -5.50 -2.53 -8.59
N VAL A 61 -5.23 -1.24 -8.35
CA VAL A 61 -4.25 -0.47 -9.13
C VAL A 61 -3.38 0.38 -8.21
N ILE A 62 -2.12 -0.02 -8.03
CA ILE A 62 -1.13 0.74 -7.23
C ILE A 62 -0.28 1.62 -8.15
N PHE A 63 0.33 1.02 -9.16
CA PHE A 63 1.28 1.69 -10.05
C PHE A 63 0.74 1.96 -11.47
N SER A 64 -0.57 1.86 -11.69
CA SER A 64 -1.17 1.90 -13.03
C SER A 64 -0.61 0.78 -13.94
N THR A 65 -1.03 0.74 -15.21
CA THR A 65 -0.57 -0.26 -16.19
C THR A 65 -0.56 0.32 -17.62
N GLY A 66 0.07 -0.39 -18.54
CA GLY A 66 0.20 0.00 -19.94
C GLY A 66 0.97 1.31 -20.14
N ARG A 67 0.56 2.11 -21.14
CA ARG A 67 1.27 3.36 -21.53
C ARG A 67 1.28 4.44 -20.44
N ARG A 68 0.40 4.36 -19.44
CA ARG A 68 0.34 5.29 -18.30
C ARG A 68 0.74 4.63 -16.99
N GLY A 69 1.48 3.52 -17.05
CA GLY A 69 2.10 2.88 -15.90
C GLY A 69 3.17 3.78 -15.28
N CYS A 70 3.34 3.69 -13.97
CA CYS A 70 4.41 4.38 -13.26
C CYS A 70 5.77 3.89 -13.78
N ALA A 71 6.64 4.80 -14.20
CA ALA A 71 8.01 4.45 -14.59
C ALA A 71 8.88 4.04 -13.38
N GLY A 72 8.46 4.43 -12.17
CA GLY A 72 9.22 4.28 -10.93
C GLY A 72 8.89 3.04 -10.09
N ILE A 73 8.23 2.01 -10.64
CA ILE A 73 7.76 0.84 -9.87
C ILE A 73 8.91 0.19 -9.08
N LYS A 74 10.02 -0.11 -9.75
CA LYS A 74 11.16 -0.81 -9.15
C LYS A 74 11.81 0.03 -8.07
N ILE A 75 12.11 1.30 -8.37
CA ILE A 75 12.80 2.18 -7.42
C ILE A 75 11.93 2.50 -6.21
N GLY A 76 10.66 2.87 -6.42
CA GLY A 76 9.73 3.19 -5.34
C GLY A 76 9.54 1.99 -4.42
N THR A 77 9.34 0.81 -4.99
CA THR A 77 9.15 -0.41 -4.20
C THR A 77 10.40 -0.78 -3.40
N SER A 78 11.59 -0.76 -4.01
CA SER A 78 12.84 -1.02 -3.29
C SER A 78 13.08 -0.04 -2.15
N MET A 79 12.81 1.25 -2.36
CA MET A 79 12.92 2.28 -1.31
C MET A 79 11.93 2.04 -0.18
N THR A 80 10.66 1.77 -0.49
CA THR A 80 9.62 1.52 0.52
C THR A 80 9.91 0.25 1.33
N ILE A 81 10.30 -0.85 0.68
CA ILE A 81 10.63 -2.11 1.37
C ILE A 81 11.85 -1.91 2.27
N MET A 82 12.91 -1.27 1.76
CA MET A 82 14.12 -1.01 2.54
C MET A 82 13.83 -0.13 3.76
N LEU A 83 13.04 0.94 3.57
CA LEU A 83 12.62 1.81 4.66
C LEU A 83 11.84 1.03 5.72
N LEU A 84 10.80 0.30 5.32
CA LEU A 84 9.97 -0.47 6.23
C LEU A 84 10.79 -1.52 6.98
N ALA A 85 11.64 -2.27 6.27
CA ALA A 85 12.50 -3.28 6.88
C ALA A 85 13.43 -2.67 7.95
N ARG A 86 14.03 -1.51 7.68
CA ARG A 86 14.89 -0.81 8.64
C ARG A 86 14.10 -0.31 9.85
N LEU A 87 12.90 0.23 9.65
CA LEU A 87 12.03 0.71 10.73
C LEU A 87 11.60 -0.45 11.65
N LEU A 88 11.25 -1.61 11.08
CA LEU A 88 10.86 -2.79 11.84
C LEU A 88 12.05 -3.46 12.54
N GLN A 89 13.21 -3.51 11.88
CA GLN A 89 14.41 -4.13 12.46
C GLN A 89 14.99 -3.27 13.59
N GLY A 90 15.01 -1.96 13.39
CA GLY A 90 15.70 -1.00 14.25
C GLY A 90 14.88 -0.51 15.44
N PHE A 91 13.55 -0.59 15.40
CA PHE A 91 12.72 0.05 16.43
C PHE A 91 11.55 -0.83 16.85
N GLU A 92 11.23 -0.76 18.13
CA GLU A 92 9.92 -1.15 18.65
C GLU A 92 9.00 0.08 18.64
N TRP A 93 7.75 -0.12 18.22
CA TRP A 93 6.80 0.96 18.02
C TRP A 93 5.69 0.89 19.06
N THR A 94 5.39 2.01 19.69
CA THR A 94 4.33 2.14 20.70
C THR A 94 3.46 3.35 20.39
N LEU A 95 2.20 3.33 20.84
CA LEU A 95 1.31 4.47 20.67
C LEU A 95 1.61 5.54 21.73
N PRO A 96 1.54 6.83 21.37
CA PRO A 96 1.69 7.91 22.33
C PRO A 96 0.49 7.96 23.31
N ASN A 97 0.77 8.40 24.54
CA ASN A 97 -0.22 8.77 25.56
C ASN A 97 -1.22 7.67 25.96
N ASP A 98 -0.78 6.41 26.04
CA ASP A 98 -1.63 5.25 26.40
C ASP A 98 -2.90 5.10 25.53
N THR A 99 -2.87 5.63 24.30
CA THR A 99 -3.97 5.46 23.37
C THR A 99 -4.08 4.00 22.97
N SER A 100 -5.26 3.38 23.12
CA SER A 100 -5.47 1.96 22.81
C SER A 100 -5.69 1.67 21.31
N GLN A 101 -6.04 2.70 20.52
CA GLN A 101 -6.37 2.54 19.10
C GLN A 101 -5.96 3.76 18.28
N VAL A 102 -5.47 3.51 17.07
CA VAL A 102 -5.19 4.56 16.07
C VAL A 102 -6.45 4.81 15.24
N GLU A 103 -6.95 6.05 15.26
CA GLU A 103 -8.03 6.45 14.37
C GLU A 103 -7.50 6.77 12.97
N LEU A 104 -8.01 6.07 11.96
CA LEU A 104 -7.59 6.24 10.57
C LEU A 104 -8.65 7.00 9.76
N PHE A 105 -8.57 8.34 9.75
CA PHE A 105 -9.43 9.17 8.90
C PHE A 105 -8.72 9.55 7.60
N PRO A 106 -9.23 9.13 6.42
CA PRO A 106 -8.71 9.61 5.15
C PRO A 106 -9.09 11.09 4.96
N ALA A 107 -8.25 11.86 4.28
CA ALA A 107 -8.64 13.18 3.80
C ALA A 107 -9.64 13.07 2.64
N ASP A 108 -10.59 13.99 2.57
CA ASP A 108 -11.65 13.95 1.53
C ASP A 108 -11.11 14.19 0.12
N THR A 109 -10.00 14.92 0.00
CA THR A 109 -9.50 15.43 -1.28
C THR A 109 -8.33 14.65 -1.85
N ASN A 110 -7.71 13.76 -1.06
CA ASN A 110 -6.46 13.10 -1.43
C ASN A 110 -6.27 11.76 -0.70
N LEU A 111 -5.13 11.11 -0.92
CA LEU A 111 -4.80 9.82 -0.32
C LEU A 111 -4.09 9.90 1.04
N PHE A 112 -3.92 11.11 1.59
CA PHE A 112 -3.28 11.30 2.88
C PHE A 112 -4.28 11.12 4.02
N MET A 113 -3.74 10.96 5.22
CA MET A 113 -4.53 10.95 6.44
C MET A 113 -4.98 12.38 6.76
N ALA A 114 -6.23 12.54 7.20
CA ALA A 114 -6.77 13.82 7.66
C ALA A 114 -6.11 14.31 8.96
N LYS A 115 -5.65 13.37 9.80
CA LYS A 115 -4.89 13.64 11.02
C LYS A 115 -3.50 12.99 10.94
N PRO A 116 -2.44 13.62 11.47
CA PRO A 116 -1.13 12.99 11.57
C PRO A 116 -1.18 11.68 12.36
N LEU A 117 -0.48 10.66 11.88
CA LEU A 117 -0.29 9.42 12.61
C LEU A 117 0.96 9.54 13.47
N LEU A 118 0.79 9.41 14.79
CA LEU A 118 1.86 9.53 15.76
C LEU A 118 2.20 8.15 16.33
N ALA A 119 3.49 7.84 16.36
CA ALA A 119 4.02 6.62 16.98
C ALA A 119 5.36 6.94 17.65
N CYS A 120 5.61 6.30 18.79
CA CYS A 120 6.85 6.41 19.55
C CYS A 120 7.77 5.25 19.19
N ALA A 121 8.93 5.58 18.61
CA ALA A 121 9.97 4.60 18.26
C ALA A 121 10.94 4.42 19.44
N LYS A 122 11.12 3.20 19.90
CA LYS A 122 12.12 2.79 20.91
C LYS A 122 13.23 2.01 20.21
N PRO A 123 14.52 2.41 20.34
CA PRO A 123 15.63 1.66 19.76
C PRO A 123 15.64 0.20 20.23
N ARG A 124 15.69 -0.75 19.30
CA ARG A 124 15.75 -2.20 19.57
C ARG A 124 17.17 -2.77 19.57
N LEU A 125 18.06 -2.15 18.80
CA LEU A 125 19.44 -2.61 18.59
C LEU A 125 20.41 -1.93 19.57
N THR A 126 21.67 -2.32 19.53
CA THR A 126 22.71 -1.68 20.34
C THR A 126 22.88 -0.21 19.95
N PRO A 127 23.12 0.72 20.91
CA PRO A 127 23.26 2.15 20.64
C PRO A 127 24.32 2.50 19.59
N THR A 128 25.35 1.66 19.42
CA THR A 128 26.43 1.84 18.44
C THR A 128 25.98 1.74 16.99
N LEU A 129 24.85 1.08 16.71
CA LEU A 129 24.30 0.91 15.37
C LEU A 129 23.44 2.10 14.93
N TYR A 130 23.14 3.03 15.84
CA TYR A 130 22.42 4.26 15.50
C TYR A 130 23.41 5.39 15.25
N PRO A 131 23.30 6.09 14.12
CA PRO A 131 24.11 7.26 13.88
C PRO A 131 23.80 8.32 14.94
N LYS A 132 24.84 8.86 15.57
CA LYS A 132 24.71 10.01 16.46
C LYS A 132 24.34 11.21 15.59
N ILE A 133 23.07 11.58 15.59
CA ILE A 133 22.59 12.78 14.91
C ILE A 133 23.11 13.96 15.73
N GLN A 134 24.08 14.70 15.20
CA GLN A 134 24.39 16.03 15.69
C GLN A 134 23.29 16.95 15.17
N VAL A 135 22.40 17.39 16.07
CA VAL A 135 21.36 18.40 15.79
C VAL A 135 21.92 19.77 16.09
#